data_AF-A0AAW5A0A7-F1
#
_entry.id   AF-A0AAW5A0A7-F1
#
_cell.length_a   1.000
_cell.length_b   1.000
_cell.length_c   1.000
_cell.angle_alpha   90.00
_cell.angle_beta   90.00
_cell.angle_gamma   90.00
#
_symmetry.space_group_name_H-M   'P 1'
#
loop_
_entity.id
_entity.type
_entity.pdbx_description
1 polymer ?
#
loop_
_entity_poly.entity_id
_entity_poly.type
_entity_poly.pdbx_seq_one_letter_code
_entity_poly.pdbx_strand_id
1 'polypeptide(L)'
;MQDSGWKARLDILRDAVKRNMLDKLVGHGWEASIVREVAAGEYVVVKASRGGAERSAAVLYSSATSNNVYKQLAGEVSVIFFNGQPYMVESFAMGVSIPVKPIDDFQPLLIEWNRESSTGKFAPTTMKAEETSIEELQAPRRVLLSETPIEAVWARLAQLKSATLARKMVDRRAQLESLSLEPSTIVSKGEGVAFALRNATDYFSAIDRRNVSQRVLNLYYGTMSFAFAEMLASPSGPQTLSELEATTKKGHGLYTHDGLDDRFESLAIGALVSGFFPSWVKSMSANSLVAAKRKPDGLDALKALPVESWLTMEQLFSRIPEVADLFEDIFEGKPSWVTPAYDQESNGRHHRATTTYALLIDESGRMTVDDIAAFPGAIREIIQVSSRSSASHFRVAIDHPESSIWWDALQLHHSPFKRHALMLPLFGTINEYRATCLVLLYALSILVRYRPSLWRQIQEGELDHFRSLIETFLSAVERILPEQFLEKITGQSISVHQPGSFFS
;
A
#
# COMPACT_ATOMS: atom_id res chain seq x y z
N MET A 1 -5.64 1.67 -58.87
CA MET A 1 -5.00 2.90 -58.36
C MET A 1 -4.31 2.54 -57.06
N GLN A 2 -2.97 2.44 -57.08
CA GLN A 2 -2.17 2.19 -55.87
C GLN A 2 -2.23 3.43 -54.96
N ASP A 3 -2.40 3.20 -53.67
CA ASP A 3 -2.30 4.24 -52.64
C ASP A 3 -0.90 4.88 -52.70
N SER A 4 -0.80 6.18 -52.95
CA SER A 4 0.46 6.94 -53.03
C SER A 4 1.17 7.10 -51.66
N GLY A 5 0.82 6.25 -50.70
CA GLY A 5 1.26 6.28 -49.30
C GLY A 5 0.65 7.43 -48.50
N TRP A 6 -0.33 8.15 -49.06
CA TRP A 6 -0.89 9.36 -48.45
C TRP A 6 -1.73 9.03 -47.22
N LYS A 7 -2.42 7.88 -47.21
CA LYS A 7 -3.17 7.42 -46.03
C LYS A 7 -2.25 7.15 -44.84
N ALA A 8 -1.14 6.45 -45.09
CA ALA A 8 -0.15 6.17 -44.05
C ALA A 8 0.47 7.46 -43.47
N ARG A 9 0.74 8.45 -44.32
CA ARG A 9 1.24 9.78 -43.88
C ARG A 9 0.19 10.55 -43.09
N LEU A 10 -1.08 10.50 -43.51
CA LEU A 10 -2.18 11.11 -42.77
C LEU A 10 -2.41 10.46 -41.40
N ASP A 11 -2.29 9.13 -41.30
CA ASP A 11 -2.42 8.42 -40.02
C ASP A 11 -1.29 8.79 -39.04
N ILE A 12 -0.04 8.89 -39.52
CA ILE A 12 1.08 9.42 -38.72
C ILE A 12 0.79 10.85 -38.23
N LEU A 13 0.24 11.70 -39.11
CA LEU A 13 -0.10 13.08 -38.78
C LEU A 13 -1.24 13.14 -37.75
N ARG A 14 -2.27 12.30 -37.87
CA ARG A 14 -3.35 12.17 -36.88
C ARG A 14 -2.82 11.77 -35.51
N ASP A 15 -1.93 10.78 -35.46
CA ASP A 15 -1.33 10.32 -34.20
C ASP A 15 -0.43 11.39 -33.56
N ALA A 16 0.29 12.17 -34.39
CA ALA A 16 1.06 13.31 -33.91
C ALA A 16 0.14 14.41 -33.36
N VAL A 17 -0.91 14.77 -34.08
CA VAL A 17 -1.90 15.79 -33.69
C VAL A 17 -2.66 15.39 -32.44
N LYS A 18 -3.08 14.13 -32.34
CA LYS A 18 -3.77 13.62 -31.17
C LYS A 18 -2.91 13.76 -29.91
N ARG A 19 -1.70 13.20 -29.93
CA ARG A 19 -0.79 13.19 -28.78
C ARG A 19 -0.25 14.57 -28.41
N ASN A 20 0.18 15.34 -29.41
CA ASN A 20 0.88 16.60 -29.16
C ASN A 20 -0.04 17.80 -29.02
N MET A 21 -1.30 17.71 -29.47
CA MET A 21 -2.24 18.83 -29.50
C MET A 21 -3.61 18.51 -28.88
N LEU A 22 -4.36 17.54 -29.39
CA LEU A 22 -5.76 17.31 -28.96
C LEU A 22 -5.84 16.86 -27.50
N ASP A 23 -5.08 15.84 -27.10
CA ASP A 23 -5.14 15.30 -25.73
C ASP A 23 -4.77 16.37 -24.70
N LYS A 24 -3.83 17.26 -25.06
CA LYS A 24 -3.44 18.40 -24.23
C LYS A 24 -4.54 19.47 -24.16
N LEU A 25 -5.15 19.82 -25.29
CA LEU A 25 -6.27 20.76 -25.32
C LEU A 25 -7.42 20.25 -24.44
N VAL A 26 -7.84 18.99 -24.61
CA VAL A 26 -8.90 18.35 -23.83
C VAL A 26 -8.54 18.30 -22.35
N GLY A 27 -7.31 17.90 -22.00
CA GLY A 27 -6.85 17.89 -20.60
C GLY A 27 -6.84 19.27 -19.94
N HIS A 28 -6.78 20.35 -20.73
CA HIS A 28 -6.89 21.73 -20.28
C HIS A 28 -8.30 22.32 -20.45
N GLY A 29 -9.33 21.48 -20.65
CA GLY A 29 -10.73 21.89 -20.72
C GLY A 29 -11.13 22.61 -22.02
N TRP A 30 -10.39 22.41 -23.11
CA TRP A 30 -10.80 22.85 -24.43
C TRP A 30 -11.61 21.76 -25.13
N GLU A 31 -12.66 22.17 -25.84
CA GLU A 31 -13.32 21.32 -26.84
C GLU A 31 -12.54 21.44 -28.14
N ALA A 32 -11.84 20.37 -28.54
CA ALA A 32 -10.97 20.38 -29.71
C ALA A 32 -11.23 19.19 -30.64
N SER A 33 -11.22 19.44 -31.95
CA SER A 33 -11.39 18.40 -32.96
C SER A 33 -10.67 18.73 -34.26
N ILE A 34 -10.34 17.69 -35.03
CA ILE A 34 -9.88 17.83 -36.41
C ILE A 34 -11.14 18.11 -37.26
N VAL A 35 -11.17 19.27 -37.90
CA VAL A 35 -12.32 19.72 -38.71
C VAL A 35 -12.12 19.53 -40.20
N ARG A 36 -10.87 19.33 -40.64
CA ARG A 36 -10.53 19.14 -42.06
C ARG A 36 -9.24 18.35 -42.20
N GLU A 37 -9.21 17.45 -43.18
CA GLU A 37 -8.04 16.65 -43.57
C GLU A 37 -7.89 16.73 -45.08
N VAL A 38 -6.67 17.01 -45.57
CA VAL A 38 -6.46 17.30 -46.99
C VAL A 38 -5.30 16.47 -47.53
N ALA A 39 -5.59 15.66 -48.54
CA ALA A 39 -4.59 14.85 -49.24
C ALA A 39 -3.63 15.73 -50.08
N ALA A 40 -4.13 16.80 -50.69
CA ALA A 40 -3.32 17.77 -51.42
C ALA A 40 -2.53 18.66 -50.43
N GLY A 41 -1.23 18.43 -50.30
CA GLY A 41 -0.38 19.14 -49.34
C GLY A 41 -0.32 18.53 -47.94
N GLU A 42 -0.99 17.39 -47.72
CA GLU A 42 -0.89 16.51 -46.54
C GLU A 42 -0.97 17.25 -45.21
N TYR A 43 -2.14 17.78 -44.88
CA TYR A 43 -2.34 18.54 -43.65
C TYR A 43 -3.70 18.29 -43.00
N VAL A 44 -3.76 18.60 -41.71
CA VAL A 44 -5.00 18.64 -40.94
C VAL A 44 -5.23 20.02 -40.35
N VAL A 45 -6.50 20.37 -40.14
CA VAL A 45 -6.89 21.61 -39.44
C VAL A 45 -7.64 21.24 -38.17
N VAL A 46 -7.16 21.79 -37.06
CA VAL A 46 -7.74 21.64 -35.73
C VAL A 46 -8.43 22.93 -35.35
N LYS A 47 -9.64 22.81 -34.80
CA LYS A 47 -10.32 23.91 -34.10
C LYS A 47 -10.47 23.56 -32.63
N ALA A 48 -10.34 24.56 -31.78
CA ALA A 48 -10.50 24.44 -30.34
C ALA A 48 -11.30 25.61 -29.77
N SER A 49 -12.20 25.33 -28.83
CA SER A 49 -13.00 26.33 -28.12
C SER A 49 -12.94 26.15 -26.61
N ARG A 50 -12.83 27.27 -25.87
CA ARG A 50 -12.91 27.29 -24.40
C ARG A 50 -13.43 28.64 -23.91
N GLY A 51 -14.53 28.63 -23.16
CA GLY A 51 -15.08 29.85 -22.54
C GLY A 51 -15.37 30.99 -23.52
N GLY A 52 -15.87 30.66 -24.71
CA GLY A 52 -16.15 31.63 -25.77
C GLY A 52 -14.94 32.07 -26.61
N ALA A 53 -13.71 31.67 -26.25
CA ALA A 53 -12.54 31.86 -27.10
C ALA A 53 -12.43 30.73 -28.12
N GLU A 54 -12.21 31.08 -29.40
CA GLU A 54 -11.98 30.13 -30.49
C GLU A 54 -10.55 30.22 -31.02
N ARG A 55 -9.94 29.06 -31.29
CA ARG A 55 -8.59 28.93 -31.83
C ARG A 55 -8.55 27.92 -32.96
N SER A 56 -7.64 28.15 -33.90
CA SER A 56 -7.46 27.30 -35.07
C SER A 56 -5.99 27.14 -35.42
N ALA A 57 -5.58 25.90 -35.68
CA ALA A 57 -4.23 25.54 -36.06
C ALA A 57 -4.27 24.59 -37.26
N ALA A 58 -3.34 24.74 -38.20
CA ALA A 58 -3.08 23.72 -39.21
C ALA A 58 -1.82 22.94 -38.83
N VAL A 59 -1.78 21.65 -39.15
CA VAL A 59 -0.58 20.82 -38.98
C VAL A 59 -0.26 20.14 -40.30
N LEU A 60 0.89 20.46 -40.88
CA LEU A 60 1.43 19.88 -42.09
C LEU A 60 2.20 18.59 -41.76
N TYR A 61 2.17 17.60 -42.66
CA TYR A 61 2.96 16.38 -42.52
C TYR A 61 4.47 16.65 -42.53
N SER A 62 4.93 17.67 -43.27
CA SER A 62 6.34 18.04 -43.36
C SER A 62 6.54 19.55 -43.59
N SER A 63 7.68 20.07 -43.14
CA SER A 63 8.09 21.47 -43.37
C SER A 63 8.31 21.78 -44.85
N ALA A 64 8.71 20.79 -45.66
CA ALA A 64 8.96 20.89 -47.10
C ALA A 64 7.67 20.83 -47.95
N THR A 65 6.63 21.56 -47.53
CA THR A 65 5.36 21.66 -48.24
C THR A 65 5.36 22.88 -49.17
N SER A 66 4.61 22.82 -50.28
CA SER A 66 4.53 23.92 -51.25
C SER A 66 4.11 25.25 -50.60
N ASN A 67 4.77 26.34 -50.98
CA ASN A 67 4.48 27.70 -50.49
C ASN A 67 3.02 28.12 -50.72
N ASN A 68 2.37 27.62 -51.77
CA ASN A 68 0.96 27.91 -52.03
C ASN A 68 0.04 27.38 -50.92
N VAL A 69 0.35 26.20 -50.36
CA VAL A 69 -0.40 25.60 -49.24
C VAL A 69 -0.21 26.43 -47.97
N TYR A 70 1.03 26.85 -47.69
CA TYR A 70 1.33 27.75 -46.59
C TYR A 70 0.56 29.07 -46.66
N LYS A 71 0.52 29.72 -47.83
CA LYS A 71 -0.23 30.97 -48.04
C LYS A 71 -1.75 30.77 -47.93
N GLN A 72 -2.26 29.65 -48.42
CA GLN A 72 -3.67 29.29 -48.28
C GLN A 72 -4.05 29.14 -46.80
N LEU A 73 -3.27 28.34 -46.05
CA LEU A 73 -3.50 28.10 -44.63
C LEU A 73 -3.38 29.38 -43.80
N ALA A 74 -2.46 30.29 -44.17
CA ALA A 74 -2.28 31.56 -43.48
C ALA A 74 -3.51 32.47 -43.50
N GLY A 75 -4.44 32.28 -44.46
CA GLY A 75 -5.72 32.98 -44.49
C GLY A 75 -6.82 32.32 -43.64
N GLU A 76 -6.60 31.11 -43.13
CA GLU A 76 -7.64 30.28 -42.49
C GLU A 76 -7.38 29.98 -41.00
N VAL A 77 -6.10 29.91 -40.60
CA VAL A 77 -5.71 29.51 -39.23
C VAL A 77 -4.85 30.57 -38.54
N SER A 78 -4.78 30.51 -37.21
CA SER A 78 -3.97 31.44 -36.42
C SER A 78 -2.49 31.04 -36.30
N VAL A 79 -2.18 29.77 -36.56
CA VAL A 79 -0.83 29.20 -36.48
C VAL A 79 -0.72 27.99 -37.40
N ILE A 80 0.45 27.78 -38.01
CA ILE A 80 0.76 26.58 -38.79
C ILE A 80 1.85 25.81 -38.06
N PHE A 81 1.61 24.52 -37.86
CA PHE A 81 2.60 23.58 -37.39
C PHE A 81 3.06 22.66 -38.52
N PHE A 82 4.24 22.08 -38.38
CA PHE A 82 4.69 20.96 -39.19
C PHE A 82 5.16 19.80 -38.30
N ASN A 83 4.96 18.58 -38.78
CA ASN A 83 5.46 17.38 -38.13
C ASN A 83 6.90 17.08 -38.61
N GLY A 84 7.81 16.78 -37.68
CA GLY A 84 9.22 16.50 -37.97
C GLY A 84 10.17 17.71 -37.86
N GLN A 85 11.42 17.51 -38.29
CA GLN A 85 12.48 18.49 -38.13
C GLN A 85 12.34 19.68 -39.10
N PRO A 86 12.71 20.91 -38.69
CA PRO A 86 12.69 22.07 -39.55
C PRO A 86 13.70 21.92 -40.69
N TYR A 87 13.24 22.10 -41.93
CA TYR A 87 14.10 22.10 -43.12
C TYR A 87 13.72 23.26 -44.05
N MET A 88 14.65 24.20 -44.24
CA MET A 88 14.47 25.40 -45.09
C MET A 88 13.10 26.09 -44.94
N VAL A 89 12.57 26.14 -43.71
CA VAL A 89 11.19 26.61 -43.43
C VAL A 89 10.96 28.01 -44.00
N GLU A 90 11.94 28.90 -43.88
CA GLU A 90 11.87 30.28 -44.41
C GLU A 90 11.70 30.33 -45.93
N SER A 91 12.26 29.37 -46.66
CA SER A 91 12.11 29.27 -48.11
C SER A 91 10.73 28.73 -48.51
N PHE A 92 10.22 27.74 -47.78
CA PHE A 92 8.91 27.14 -48.07
C PHE A 92 7.73 27.99 -47.58
N ALA A 93 7.86 28.67 -46.44
CA ALA A 93 6.84 29.55 -45.85
C ALA A 93 7.03 31.03 -46.23
N MET A 94 7.78 31.32 -47.30
CA MET A 94 8.06 32.69 -47.75
C MET A 94 6.77 33.50 -47.95
N GLY A 95 6.70 34.67 -47.30
CA GLY A 95 5.55 35.58 -47.39
C GLY A 95 4.36 35.23 -46.52
N VAL A 96 4.49 34.28 -45.58
CA VAL A 96 3.50 34.01 -44.52
C VAL A 96 3.78 34.88 -43.31
N SER A 97 2.76 35.57 -42.80
CA SER A 97 2.87 36.49 -41.65
C SER A 97 2.49 35.88 -40.30
N ILE A 98 1.91 34.68 -40.28
CA ILE A 98 1.53 33.96 -39.05
C ILE A 98 2.64 33.00 -38.62
N PRO A 99 2.71 32.60 -37.34
CA PRO A 99 3.77 31.71 -36.87
C PRO A 99 3.74 30.34 -37.54
N VAL A 100 4.92 29.86 -37.95
CA VAL A 100 5.17 28.51 -38.48
C VAL A 100 6.17 27.80 -37.58
N LYS A 101 5.77 26.71 -36.91
CA LYS A 101 6.59 26.03 -35.87
C LYS A 101 6.52 24.50 -35.95
N PRO A 102 7.49 23.76 -35.37
CA PRO A 102 7.32 22.33 -35.13
C PRO A 102 6.13 22.05 -34.20
N ILE A 103 5.41 20.95 -34.40
CA ILE A 103 4.27 20.58 -33.54
C ILE A 103 4.67 20.34 -32.07
N ASP A 104 5.92 19.96 -31.82
CA ASP A 104 6.45 19.78 -30.47
C ASP A 104 6.47 21.09 -29.66
N ASP A 105 6.47 22.24 -30.35
CA ASP A 105 6.37 23.58 -29.76
C ASP A 105 4.93 24.04 -29.50
N PHE A 106 3.96 23.13 -29.48
CA PHE A 106 2.57 23.47 -29.17
C PHE A 106 2.37 23.87 -27.69
N GLN A 107 3.14 23.30 -26.76
CA GLN A 107 2.93 23.51 -25.32
C GLN A 107 3.00 24.98 -24.89
N PRO A 108 3.99 25.79 -25.32
CA PRO A 108 4.01 27.22 -25.01
C PRO A 108 2.77 27.96 -25.52
N LEU A 109 2.27 27.62 -26.72
CA LEU A 109 1.09 28.25 -27.29
C LEU A 109 -0.18 27.88 -26.53
N LEU A 110 -0.30 26.62 -26.07
CA LEU A 110 -1.41 26.20 -25.21
C LEU A 110 -1.47 27.01 -23.91
N ILE A 111 -0.31 27.33 -23.32
CA ILE A 111 -0.24 28.16 -22.10
C ILE A 111 -0.75 29.58 -22.37
N GLU A 112 -0.38 30.18 -23.51
CA GLU A 112 -0.87 31.49 -23.93
C GLU A 112 -2.40 31.48 -24.13
N TRP A 113 -2.91 30.49 -24.88
CA TRP A 113 -4.35 30.31 -25.09
C TRP A 113 -5.11 30.11 -23.78
N ASN A 114 -4.54 29.33 -22.85
CA ASN A 114 -5.11 29.11 -21.52
C ASN A 114 -5.23 30.42 -20.73
N ARG A 115 -4.17 31.23 -20.75
CA ARG A 115 -4.15 32.52 -20.05
C ARG A 115 -5.22 33.47 -20.61
N GLU A 116 -5.33 33.55 -21.94
CA GLU A 116 -6.29 34.44 -22.61
C GLU A 116 -7.75 34.04 -22.42
N SER A 117 -8.02 32.74 -22.26
CA SER A 117 -9.37 32.23 -22.02
C SER A 117 -9.75 32.18 -20.53
N SER A 118 -8.81 32.39 -19.60
CA SER A 118 -9.08 32.33 -18.16
C SER A 118 -9.62 33.65 -17.60
N THR A 119 -10.50 33.58 -16.60
CA THR A 119 -11.01 34.75 -15.87
C THR A 119 -10.47 34.75 -14.44
N GLY A 120 -9.42 35.54 -14.21
CA GLY A 120 -8.75 35.60 -12.91
C GLY A 120 -8.10 34.25 -12.54
N LYS A 121 -8.54 33.65 -11.43
CA LYS A 121 -8.04 32.33 -10.97
C LYS A 121 -8.80 31.14 -11.59
N PHE A 122 -9.86 31.39 -12.36
CA PHE A 122 -10.78 30.36 -12.83
C PHE A 122 -10.63 30.10 -14.33
N ALA A 123 -10.54 28.82 -14.70
CA ALA A 123 -10.67 28.40 -16.09
C ALA A 123 -12.16 28.20 -16.42
N PRO A 124 -12.64 28.61 -17.61
CA PRO A 124 -13.99 28.31 -18.05
C PRO A 124 -14.11 26.80 -18.25
N THR A 125 -14.89 26.12 -17.40
CA THR A 125 -15.09 24.68 -17.49
C THR A 125 -16.37 24.40 -18.26
N THR A 126 -16.28 23.74 -19.43
CA THR A 126 -17.45 23.17 -20.13
C THR A 126 -17.77 21.76 -19.65
N MET A 127 -16.80 21.05 -19.09
CA MET A 127 -17.05 19.78 -18.39
C MET A 127 -17.76 20.09 -17.07
N LYS A 128 -19.05 19.76 -16.97
CA LYS A 128 -19.65 19.53 -15.65
C LYS A 128 -18.78 18.45 -15.01
N ALA A 129 -18.12 18.76 -13.90
CA ALA A 129 -17.59 17.71 -13.05
C ALA A 129 -18.76 16.76 -12.82
N GLU A 130 -18.63 15.50 -13.22
CA GLU A 130 -19.56 14.48 -12.74
C GLU A 130 -19.54 14.64 -11.22
N GLU A 131 -20.69 14.96 -10.65
CA GLU A 131 -20.86 15.01 -9.20
C GLU A 131 -20.63 13.58 -8.72
N THR A 132 -19.37 13.23 -8.49
CA THR A 132 -19.00 11.99 -7.84
C THR A 132 -19.70 12.06 -6.49
N SER A 133 -20.72 11.22 -6.31
CA SER A 133 -21.49 11.18 -5.07
C SER A 133 -20.51 10.97 -3.93
N ILE A 134 -20.67 11.75 -2.85
CA ILE A 134 -19.82 11.67 -1.65
C ILE A 134 -19.72 10.23 -1.11
N GLU A 135 -20.68 9.37 -1.45
CA GLU A 135 -20.70 7.93 -1.17
C GLU A 135 -19.50 7.15 -1.75
N GLU A 136 -18.84 7.63 -2.81
CA GLU A 136 -17.65 6.99 -3.39
C GLU A 136 -16.32 7.49 -2.79
N LEU A 137 -16.35 8.48 -1.89
CA LEU A 137 -15.15 8.93 -1.20
C LEU A 137 -14.71 7.87 -0.19
N GLN A 138 -13.65 7.14 -0.55
CA GLN A 138 -12.89 6.29 0.38
C GLN A 138 -12.75 6.95 1.75
N ALA A 139 -12.84 6.14 2.82
CA ALA A 139 -12.74 6.62 4.20
C ALA A 139 -11.59 7.64 4.33
N PRO A 140 -11.84 8.84 4.86
CA PRO A 140 -10.92 9.96 4.72
C PRO A 140 -9.57 9.61 5.31
N ARG A 141 -8.54 9.59 4.46
CA ARG A 141 -7.14 9.40 4.87
C ARG A 141 -6.76 10.50 5.84
N ARG A 142 -6.19 10.13 6.99
CA ARG A 142 -5.74 11.05 8.03
C ARG A 142 -4.23 11.16 8.01
N VAL A 143 -3.74 12.37 7.80
CA VAL A 143 -2.32 12.68 7.91
C VAL A 143 -2.02 13.28 9.28
N LEU A 144 -1.03 12.74 9.99
CA LEU A 144 -0.51 13.26 11.25
C LEU A 144 0.90 13.79 11.00
N LEU A 145 1.07 15.12 11.02
CA LEU A 145 2.38 15.78 10.94
C LEU A 145 2.82 16.19 12.35
N SER A 146 3.96 15.66 12.82
CA SER A 146 4.51 15.95 14.15
C SER A 146 6.02 15.72 14.20
N GLU A 147 6.75 16.57 14.92
CA GLU A 147 8.17 16.33 15.25
C GLU A 147 8.37 15.05 16.08
N THR A 148 7.34 14.64 16.81
CA THR A 148 7.27 13.37 17.54
C THR A 148 6.11 12.52 17.00
N PRO A 149 6.30 11.80 15.87
CA PRO A 149 5.25 10.99 15.22
C PRO A 149 4.50 10.05 16.16
N ILE A 150 5.23 9.32 17.01
CA ILE A 150 4.66 8.34 17.93
C ILE A 150 3.80 8.99 19.01
N GLU A 151 4.16 10.17 19.50
CA GLU A 151 3.35 10.90 20.48
C GLU A 151 2.04 11.41 19.86
N ALA A 152 2.07 11.79 18.57
CA ALA A 152 0.86 12.17 17.85
C ALA A 152 -0.12 10.99 17.71
N VAL A 153 0.40 9.78 17.43
CA VAL A 153 -0.40 8.55 17.43
C VAL A 153 -1.01 8.30 18.80
N TRP A 154 -0.21 8.35 19.87
CA TRP A 154 -0.70 8.17 21.24
C TRP A 154 -1.71 9.23 21.66
N ALA A 155 -1.55 10.48 21.23
CA ALA A 155 -2.52 11.53 21.49
C ALA A 155 -3.89 11.21 20.87
N ARG A 156 -3.92 10.60 19.67
CA ARG A 156 -5.18 10.15 19.03
C ARG A 156 -5.79 8.94 19.72
N LEU A 157 -4.97 7.97 20.12
CA LEU A 157 -5.45 6.85 20.95
C LEU A 157 -6.00 7.34 22.29
N ALA A 158 -5.33 8.32 22.92
CA ALA A 158 -5.73 8.90 24.20
C ALA A 158 -7.09 9.61 24.12
N GLN A 159 -7.44 10.24 23.00
CA GLN A 159 -8.77 10.82 22.78
C GLN A 159 -9.86 9.75 22.93
N LEU A 160 -9.61 8.54 22.44
CA LEU A 160 -10.57 7.44 22.49
C LEU A 160 -10.66 6.76 23.87
N LYS A 161 -9.83 7.15 24.85
CA LYS A 161 -10.03 6.80 26.27
C LYS A 161 -11.27 7.50 26.86
N SER A 162 -11.80 8.52 26.19
CA SER A 162 -13.09 9.13 26.52
C SER A 162 -14.23 8.33 25.91
N ALA A 163 -15.11 7.79 26.74
CA ALA A 163 -16.29 7.05 26.27
C ALA A 163 -17.15 7.90 25.32
N THR A 164 -17.26 9.21 25.56
CA THR A 164 -17.98 10.12 24.67
C THR A 164 -17.38 10.17 23.27
N LEU A 165 -16.05 10.26 23.16
CA LEU A 165 -15.37 10.31 21.85
C LEU A 165 -15.34 8.93 21.19
N ALA A 166 -15.18 7.85 21.96
CA ALA A 166 -15.26 6.49 21.47
C ALA A 166 -16.65 6.18 20.87
N ARG A 167 -17.75 6.57 21.55
CA ARG A 167 -19.12 6.43 21.02
C ARG A 167 -19.31 7.15 19.68
N LYS A 168 -18.82 8.40 19.57
CA LYS A 168 -18.85 9.17 18.32
C LYS A 168 -18.06 8.49 17.21
N MET A 169 -16.92 7.88 17.55
CA MET A 169 -16.09 7.14 16.59
C MET A 169 -16.81 5.88 16.10
N VAL A 170 -17.42 5.09 17.00
CA VAL A 170 -18.20 3.89 16.65
C VAL A 170 -19.38 4.25 15.76
N ASP A 171 -20.16 5.28 16.12
CA ASP A 171 -21.30 5.75 15.33
C ASP A 171 -20.87 6.19 13.92
N ARG A 172 -19.83 7.03 13.84
CA ARG A 172 -19.26 7.45 12.55
C ARG A 172 -18.81 6.26 11.71
N ARG A 173 -18.18 5.25 12.33
CA ARG A 173 -17.70 4.07 11.61
C ARG A 173 -18.86 3.23 11.09
N ALA A 174 -19.91 3.05 11.88
CA ALA A 174 -21.14 2.38 11.44
C ALA A 174 -21.77 3.09 10.23
N GLN A 175 -21.81 4.43 10.25
CA GLN A 175 -22.29 5.23 9.12
C GLN A 175 -21.43 5.03 7.86
N LEU A 176 -20.09 5.04 8.00
CA LEU A 176 -19.17 4.82 6.87
C LEU A 176 -19.31 3.41 6.27
N GLU A 177 -19.56 2.41 7.10
CA GLU A 177 -19.79 1.02 6.68
C GLU A 177 -21.25 0.76 6.27
N SER A 178 -22.11 1.80 6.22
CA SER A 178 -23.55 1.69 5.92
C SER A 178 -24.31 0.69 6.80
N LEU A 179 -23.90 0.59 8.07
CA LEU A 179 -24.51 -0.27 9.09
C LEU A 179 -25.27 0.58 10.11
N SER A 180 -26.50 0.17 10.44
CA SER A 180 -27.29 0.79 11.50
C SER A 180 -27.03 0.07 12.82
N LEU A 181 -26.65 0.81 13.85
CA LEU A 181 -26.49 0.29 15.21
C LEU A 181 -27.51 0.94 16.14
N GLU A 182 -28.09 0.14 17.04
CA GLU A 182 -28.95 0.66 18.10
C GLU A 182 -28.16 1.62 19.02
N PRO A 183 -28.78 2.71 19.52
CA PRO A 183 -28.10 3.67 20.38
C PRO A 183 -27.47 3.04 21.62
N SER A 184 -28.10 2.02 22.20
CA SER A 184 -27.57 1.27 23.35
C SER A 184 -26.31 0.47 23.00
N THR A 185 -26.24 -0.11 21.79
CA THR A 185 -25.05 -0.81 21.28
C THR A 185 -23.89 0.17 21.06
N ILE A 186 -24.15 1.36 20.52
CA ILE A 186 -23.12 2.40 20.35
C ILE A 186 -22.55 2.79 21.73
N VAL A 187 -23.41 2.98 22.73
CA VAL A 187 -22.99 3.28 24.11
C VAL A 187 -22.09 2.19 24.67
N SER A 188 -22.53 0.92 24.59
CA SER A 188 -21.78 -0.22 25.13
C SER A 188 -20.45 -0.45 24.42
N LYS A 189 -20.44 -0.45 23.09
CA LYS A 189 -19.20 -0.54 22.29
C LYS A 189 -18.24 0.60 22.63
N GLY A 190 -18.72 1.85 22.66
CA GLY A 190 -17.88 3.01 22.97
C GLY A 190 -17.27 2.99 24.38
N GLU A 191 -18.00 2.51 25.37
CA GLU A 191 -17.46 2.28 26.73
C GLU A 191 -16.41 1.17 26.74
N GLY A 192 -16.67 0.06 26.05
CA GLY A 192 -15.74 -1.05 25.92
C GLY A 192 -14.43 -0.64 25.22
N VAL A 193 -14.51 0.11 24.12
CA VAL A 193 -13.35 0.67 23.41
C VAL A 193 -12.54 1.58 24.35
N ALA A 194 -13.22 2.49 25.06
CA ALA A 194 -12.54 3.40 25.98
C ALA A 194 -11.85 2.67 27.14
N PHE A 195 -12.48 1.63 27.68
CA PHE A 195 -11.89 0.76 28.70
C PHE A 195 -10.66 0.01 28.17
N ALA A 196 -10.79 -0.66 27.03
CA ALA A 196 -9.73 -1.43 26.40
C ALA A 196 -8.51 -0.55 26.06
N LEU A 197 -8.74 0.66 25.55
CA LEU A 197 -7.67 1.61 25.26
C LEU A 197 -6.99 2.18 26.52
N ARG A 198 -7.71 2.36 27.63
CA ARG A 198 -7.06 2.69 28.91
C ARG A 198 -6.09 1.60 29.33
N ASN A 199 -6.54 0.34 29.31
CA ASN A 199 -5.68 -0.80 29.65
C ASN A 199 -4.48 -0.90 28.71
N ALA A 200 -4.69 -0.77 27.40
CA ALA A 200 -3.61 -0.78 26.42
C ALA A 200 -2.59 0.33 26.70
N THR A 201 -3.05 1.57 26.95
CA THR A 201 -2.16 2.68 27.32
C THR A 201 -1.42 2.40 28.62
N ASP A 202 -2.06 1.88 29.66
CA ASP A 202 -1.43 1.64 30.95
C ASP A 202 -0.32 0.60 30.84
N TYR A 203 -0.55 -0.50 30.10
CA TYR A 203 0.48 -1.50 29.82
C TYR A 203 1.65 -0.94 28.99
N PHE A 204 1.37 -0.18 27.93
CA PHE A 204 2.44 0.42 27.10
C PHE A 204 3.15 1.59 27.79
N SER A 205 2.54 2.23 28.79
CA SER A 205 3.18 3.33 29.56
C SER A 205 3.99 2.82 30.74
N ALA A 206 3.62 1.68 31.35
CA ALA A 206 4.30 1.09 32.50
C ALA A 206 5.63 0.40 32.16
N ILE A 207 6.29 0.79 31.07
CA ILE A 207 7.51 0.14 30.58
C ILE A 207 8.72 0.67 31.35
N ASP A 208 9.21 -0.12 32.31
CA ASP A 208 10.59 0.03 32.77
C ASP A 208 11.51 -0.52 31.68
N ARG A 209 12.19 0.37 30.95
CA ARG A 209 13.15 0.01 29.90
C ARG A 209 14.29 -0.89 30.41
N ARG A 210 14.49 -1.03 31.72
CA ARG A 210 15.50 -1.91 32.32
C ARG A 210 15.06 -3.36 32.50
N ASN A 211 13.76 -3.65 32.59
CA ASN A 211 13.26 -5.01 32.86
C ASN A 211 12.55 -5.62 31.64
N VAL A 212 13.30 -6.38 30.84
CA VAL A 212 12.80 -7.05 29.63
C VAL A 212 11.65 -7.99 29.94
N SER A 213 11.69 -8.73 31.05
CA SER A 213 10.63 -9.66 31.45
C SER A 213 9.28 -8.94 31.61
N GLN A 214 9.28 -7.83 32.35
CA GLN A 214 8.07 -7.04 32.56
C GLN A 214 7.62 -6.36 31.26
N ARG A 215 8.57 -5.88 30.45
CA ARG A 215 8.31 -5.28 29.13
C ARG A 215 7.58 -6.26 28.21
N VAL A 216 8.03 -7.52 28.11
CA VAL A 216 7.35 -8.58 27.33
C VAL A 216 5.91 -8.78 27.81
N LEU A 217 5.70 -8.94 29.13
CA LEU A 217 4.37 -9.17 29.69
C LEU A 217 3.44 -7.99 29.44
N ASN A 218 3.92 -6.77 29.67
CA ASN A 218 3.16 -5.55 29.44
C ASN A 218 2.76 -5.44 27.96
N LEU A 219 3.70 -5.61 27.03
CA LEU A 219 3.40 -5.51 25.59
C LEU A 219 2.44 -6.60 25.13
N TYR A 220 2.53 -7.84 25.65
CA TYR A 220 1.56 -8.88 25.35
C TYR A 220 0.13 -8.50 25.78
N TYR A 221 -0.05 -8.12 27.05
CA TYR A 221 -1.38 -7.76 27.58
C TYR A 221 -1.91 -6.44 27.02
N GLY A 222 -1.04 -5.48 26.74
CA GLY A 222 -1.39 -4.25 26.05
C GLY A 222 -1.86 -4.52 24.62
N THR A 223 -1.18 -5.40 23.89
CA THR A 223 -1.57 -5.79 22.53
C THR A 223 -2.91 -6.54 22.51
N MET A 224 -3.16 -7.42 23.48
CA MET A 224 -4.51 -8.01 23.63
C MET A 224 -5.58 -6.95 23.91
N SER A 225 -5.27 -5.95 24.74
CA SER A 225 -6.21 -4.85 25.04
C SER A 225 -6.48 -4.00 23.79
N PHE A 226 -5.46 -3.77 22.94
CA PHE A 226 -5.65 -3.14 21.64
C PHE A 226 -6.55 -3.96 20.71
N ALA A 227 -6.32 -5.26 20.63
CA ALA A 227 -7.15 -6.16 19.83
C ALA A 227 -8.61 -6.18 20.33
N PHE A 228 -8.84 -6.05 21.65
CA PHE A 228 -10.21 -5.87 22.17
C PHE A 228 -10.84 -4.58 21.67
N ALA A 229 -10.10 -3.47 21.70
CA ALA A 229 -10.58 -2.19 21.19
C ALA A 229 -10.91 -2.26 19.69
N GLU A 230 -10.09 -2.95 18.89
CA GLU A 230 -10.35 -3.18 17.46
C GLU A 230 -11.66 -3.94 17.24
N MET A 231 -11.85 -5.07 17.94
CA MET A 231 -13.07 -5.88 17.82
C MET A 231 -14.33 -5.11 18.25
N LEU A 232 -14.26 -4.36 19.35
CA LEU A 232 -15.40 -3.58 19.86
C LEU A 232 -15.71 -2.37 18.98
N ALA A 233 -14.70 -1.76 18.37
CA ALA A 233 -14.86 -0.63 17.46
C ALA A 233 -15.50 -1.02 16.14
N SER A 234 -15.28 -2.26 15.67
CA SER A 234 -15.93 -2.78 14.47
C SER A 234 -17.47 -2.80 14.64
N PRO A 235 -18.24 -2.19 13.71
CA PRO A 235 -19.70 -2.23 13.76
C PRO A 235 -20.27 -3.66 13.76
N SER A 236 -19.64 -4.57 12.99
CA SER A 236 -20.02 -5.99 12.90
C SER A 236 -19.40 -6.88 13.98
N GLY A 237 -18.53 -6.33 14.83
CA GLY A 237 -17.90 -7.05 15.94
C GLY A 237 -18.79 -7.19 17.19
N PRO A 238 -18.25 -7.74 18.30
CA PRO A 238 -18.99 -7.94 19.56
C PRO A 238 -19.71 -6.68 20.04
N GLN A 239 -20.89 -6.84 20.60
CA GLN A 239 -21.72 -5.71 21.04
C GLN A 239 -21.31 -5.16 22.40
N THR A 240 -20.71 -6.00 23.24
CA THR A 240 -20.35 -5.66 24.62
C THR A 240 -18.97 -6.18 25.00
N LEU A 241 -18.35 -5.55 26.00
CA LEU A 241 -17.10 -6.04 26.58
C LEU A 241 -17.27 -7.45 27.19
N SER A 242 -18.41 -7.73 27.82
CA SER A 242 -18.68 -9.02 28.46
C SER A 242 -18.75 -10.18 27.47
N GLU A 243 -19.29 -9.95 26.28
CA GLU A 243 -19.29 -10.94 25.19
C GLU A 243 -17.85 -11.31 24.77
N LEU A 244 -16.98 -10.30 24.67
CA LEU A 244 -15.58 -10.49 24.34
C LEU A 244 -14.81 -11.22 25.45
N GLU A 245 -15.04 -10.85 26.71
CA GLU A 245 -14.45 -11.53 27.88
C GLU A 245 -14.92 -12.99 28.00
N ALA A 246 -16.15 -13.30 27.58
CA ALA A 246 -16.62 -14.69 27.53
C ALA A 246 -15.81 -15.54 26.54
N THR A 247 -15.27 -14.93 25.49
CA THR A 247 -14.38 -15.59 24.54
C THR A 247 -13.00 -15.86 25.15
N THR A 248 -12.44 -14.90 25.89
CA THR A 248 -11.12 -15.05 26.51
C THR A 248 -11.12 -16.03 27.68
N LYS A 249 -12.26 -16.23 28.35
CA LYS A 249 -12.48 -17.31 29.33
C LYS A 249 -12.30 -18.71 28.75
N LYS A 250 -12.42 -18.89 27.43
CA LYS A 250 -12.10 -20.15 26.73
C LYS A 250 -10.60 -20.34 26.48
N GLY A 251 -9.76 -19.43 26.97
CA GLY A 251 -8.31 -19.42 26.79
C GLY A 251 -7.86 -18.44 25.70
N HIS A 252 -6.54 -18.27 25.59
CA HIS A 252 -5.93 -17.36 24.61
C HIS A 252 -6.09 -17.84 23.16
N GLY A 253 -6.38 -19.12 22.94
CA GLY A 253 -6.50 -19.72 21.60
C GLY A 253 -5.17 -19.98 20.91
N LEU A 254 -4.09 -20.02 21.69
CA LEU A 254 -2.73 -20.36 21.27
C LEU A 254 -2.16 -21.41 22.22
N TYR A 255 -1.17 -22.17 21.77
CA TYR A 255 -0.40 -23.10 22.61
C TYR A 255 1.09 -23.00 22.27
N THR A 256 1.93 -23.41 23.23
CA THR A 256 3.35 -23.71 22.99
C THR A 256 3.61 -25.19 23.20
N HIS A 257 4.58 -25.72 22.45
CA HIS A 257 5.09 -27.08 22.59
C HIS A 257 6.61 -27.03 22.43
N ASP A 258 7.34 -27.80 23.24
CA ASP A 258 8.79 -27.91 23.16
C ASP A 258 9.05 -28.69 21.89
N GLY A 259 9.52 -28.00 20.84
CA GLY A 259 9.33 -28.43 19.47
C GLY A 259 10.10 -29.70 19.13
N LEU A 260 11.03 -29.62 18.19
CA LEU A 260 11.85 -30.78 17.83
C LEU A 260 12.90 -31.11 18.89
N ASP A 261 13.29 -30.11 19.69
CA ASP A 261 14.23 -30.19 20.79
C ASP A 261 13.91 -29.09 21.84
N ASP A 262 14.69 -29.02 22.92
CA ASP A 262 14.49 -28.06 24.03
C ASP A 262 15.23 -26.72 23.82
N ARG A 263 15.57 -26.37 22.56
CA ARG A 263 16.22 -25.10 22.24
C ARG A 263 15.21 -23.96 22.07
N PHE A 264 15.66 -22.72 22.20
CA PHE A 264 14.80 -21.55 22.14
C PHE A 264 14.14 -21.39 20.77
N GLU A 265 14.95 -21.54 19.71
CA GLU A 265 14.58 -21.36 18.32
C GLU A 265 13.57 -22.38 17.82
N SER A 266 13.56 -23.58 18.41
CA SER A 266 12.72 -24.71 18.01
C SER A 266 11.39 -24.76 18.77
N LEU A 267 11.18 -23.91 19.77
CA LEU A 267 9.90 -23.82 20.48
C LEU A 267 8.77 -23.63 19.47
N ALA A 268 7.81 -24.55 19.46
CA ALA A 268 6.70 -24.53 18.53
C ALA A 268 5.51 -23.77 19.14
N ILE A 269 4.90 -22.90 18.33
CA ILE A 269 3.73 -22.11 18.67
C ILE A 269 2.65 -22.43 17.64
N GLY A 270 1.46 -22.81 18.10
CA GLY A 270 0.33 -23.07 17.22
C GLY A 270 -0.97 -22.46 17.72
N ALA A 271 -1.96 -22.42 16.85
CA ALA A 271 -3.28 -21.90 17.17
C ALA A 271 -4.29 -23.00 17.49
N LEU A 272 -5.26 -22.66 18.33
CA LEU A 272 -6.40 -23.51 18.66
C LEU A 272 -7.66 -23.00 17.95
N VAL A 273 -8.59 -23.91 17.64
CA VAL A 273 -9.88 -23.57 17.01
C VAL A 273 -10.80 -22.72 17.91
N SER A 274 -10.50 -22.65 19.21
CA SER A 274 -11.28 -21.91 20.21
C SER A 274 -10.41 -21.02 21.07
N GLY A 275 -10.96 -19.90 21.51
CA GLY A 275 -10.28 -18.94 22.39
C GLY A 275 -10.29 -17.55 21.78
N PHE A 276 -9.52 -16.65 22.38
CA PHE A 276 -9.41 -15.26 21.95
C PHE A 276 -8.84 -15.11 20.53
N PHE A 277 -7.64 -15.64 20.28
CA PHE A 277 -6.93 -15.47 19.02
C PHE A 277 -7.75 -15.86 17.76
N PRO A 278 -8.37 -17.06 17.66
CA PRO A 278 -9.20 -17.40 16.50
C PRO A 278 -10.42 -16.48 16.32
N SER A 279 -11.00 -15.98 17.42
CA SER A 279 -12.11 -15.02 17.36
C SER A 279 -11.66 -13.67 16.80
N TRP A 280 -10.49 -13.20 17.22
CA TRP A 280 -9.90 -11.97 16.69
C TRP A 280 -9.51 -12.13 15.22
N VAL A 281 -8.87 -13.24 14.82
CA VAL A 281 -8.56 -13.53 13.41
C VAL A 281 -9.79 -13.49 12.53
N LYS A 282 -10.89 -14.13 12.96
CA LYS A 282 -12.17 -14.11 12.25
C LYS A 282 -12.73 -12.68 12.09
N SER A 283 -12.42 -11.77 12.99
CA SER A 283 -12.83 -10.36 12.88
C SER A 283 -11.97 -9.54 11.93
N MET A 284 -10.73 -9.97 11.64
CA MET A 284 -9.80 -9.27 10.75
C MET A 284 -9.85 -9.77 9.30
N SER A 285 -10.10 -11.06 9.09
CA SER A 285 -10.05 -11.69 7.77
C SER A 285 -11.19 -12.68 7.56
N ALA A 286 -11.63 -12.80 6.30
CA ALA A 286 -12.55 -13.85 5.87
C ALA A 286 -11.89 -15.23 5.79
N ASN A 287 -10.55 -15.30 5.86
CA ASN A 287 -9.81 -16.55 5.75
C ASN A 287 -9.97 -17.42 7.00
N SER A 288 -10.09 -18.73 6.78
CA SER A 288 -10.11 -19.71 7.87
C SER A 288 -8.72 -19.93 8.44
N LEU A 289 -8.56 -19.74 9.75
CA LEU A 289 -7.36 -20.11 10.49
C LEU A 289 -7.13 -21.62 10.44
N VAL A 290 -5.93 -22.04 10.04
CA VAL A 290 -5.47 -23.43 10.19
C VAL A 290 -5.06 -23.63 11.65
N ALA A 291 -5.88 -24.36 12.42
CA ALA A 291 -5.70 -24.52 13.86
C ALA A 291 -5.98 -25.94 14.36
N ALA A 292 -5.32 -26.31 15.45
CA ALA A 292 -5.53 -27.58 16.13
C ALA A 292 -6.78 -27.56 17.03
N LYS A 293 -7.45 -28.70 17.17
CA LYS A 293 -8.60 -28.84 18.07
C LYS A 293 -8.21 -28.77 19.55
N ARG A 294 -7.01 -29.23 19.88
CA ARG A 294 -6.42 -29.24 21.22
C ARG A 294 -4.91 -29.14 21.10
N LYS A 295 -4.24 -28.77 22.19
CA LYS A 295 -2.78 -28.81 22.27
C LYS A 295 -2.31 -30.24 21.96
N PRO A 296 -1.32 -30.44 21.07
CA PRO A 296 -0.76 -31.75 20.78
C PRO A 296 -0.10 -32.34 22.03
N ASP A 297 -0.27 -33.65 22.20
CA ASP A 297 0.29 -34.42 23.30
C ASP A 297 1.56 -35.13 22.83
N GLY A 298 2.68 -34.43 22.89
CA GLY A 298 3.98 -34.91 22.44
C GLY A 298 4.29 -34.61 20.97
N LEU A 299 5.54 -34.92 20.61
CA LEU A 299 6.13 -34.55 19.32
C LEU A 299 5.47 -35.23 18.12
N ASP A 300 5.09 -36.50 18.24
CA ASP A 300 4.44 -37.23 17.15
C ASP A 300 3.07 -36.63 16.84
N ALA A 301 2.33 -36.21 17.87
CA ALA A 301 1.06 -35.52 17.69
C ALA A 301 1.24 -34.14 17.04
N LEU A 302 2.31 -33.41 17.38
CA LEU A 302 2.65 -32.13 16.74
C LEU A 302 2.99 -32.31 15.25
N LYS A 303 3.82 -33.31 14.92
CA LYS A 303 4.23 -33.62 13.53
C LYS A 303 3.08 -34.13 12.67
N ALA A 304 2.05 -34.71 13.27
CA ALA A 304 0.85 -35.17 12.56
C ALA A 304 -0.11 -34.01 12.20
N LEU A 305 0.09 -32.81 12.76
CA LEU A 305 -0.69 -31.64 12.38
C LEU A 305 -0.22 -31.08 11.03
N PRO A 306 -1.09 -30.37 10.28
CA PRO A 306 -0.67 -29.64 9.09
C PRO A 306 0.51 -28.70 9.40
N VAL A 307 1.47 -28.62 8.49
CA VAL A 307 2.71 -27.85 8.68
C VAL A 307 2.40 -26.36 8.92
N GLU A 308 1.31 -25.87 8.33
CA GLU A 308 0.85 -24.49 8.44
C GLU A 308 0.14 -24.19 9.77
N SER A 309 -0.16 -25.20 10.59
CA SER A 309 -0.92 -25.02 11.85
C SER A 309 -0.09 -24.55 13.04
N TRP A 310 1.23 -24.58 12.91
CA TRP A 310 2.19 -24.16 13.92
C TRP A 310 3.47 -23.61 13.27
N LEU A 311 4.23 -22.82 14.02
CA LEU A 311 5.51 -22.24 13.60
C LEU A 311 6.51 -22.35 14.74
N THR A 312 7.80 -22.42 14.43
CA THR A 312 8.85 -22.30 15.44
C THR A 312 9.09 -20.84 15.85
N MET A 313 9.81 -20.62 16.95
CA MET A 313 10.24 -19.29 17.38
C MET A 313 11.06 -18.59 16.30
N GLU A 314 12.01 -19.30 15.67
CA GLU A 314 12.78 -18.79 14.53
C GLU A 314 11.88 -18.35 13.37
N GLN A 315 10.90 -19.17 13.00
CA GLN A 315 9.95 -18.86 11.92
C GLN A 315 9.03 -17.67 12.25
N LEU A 316 8.78 -17.38 13.53
CA LEU A 316 8.05 -16.18 13.94
C LEU A 316 8.93 -14.94 13.83
N PHE A 317 10.19 -15.00 14.27
CA PHE A 317 11.13 -13.88 14.12
C PHE A 317 11.46 -13.59 12.65
N SER A 318 11.58 -14.62 11.81
CA SER A 318 11.83 -14.45 10.37
C SER A 318 10.72 -13.69 9.65
N ARG A 319 9.53 -13.57 10.25
CA ARG A 319 8.39 -12.78 9.75
C ARG A 319 8.39 -11.33 10.23
N ILE A 320 9.40 -10.87 10.96
CA ILE A 320 9.48 -9.49 11.44
C ILE A 320 10.56 -8.75 10.64
N PRO A 321 10.21 -7.94 9.62
CA PRO A 321 11.20 -7.24 8.80
C PRO A 321 12.08 -6.28 9.61
N GLU A 322 11.56 -5.73 10.71
CA GLU A 322 12.27 -4.75 11.53
C GLU A 322 13.43 -5.32 12.36
N VAL A 323 13.57 -6.64 12.41
CA VAL A 323 14.69 -7.30 13.09
C VAL A 323 15.58 -8.08 12.13
N ALA A 324 15.44 -7.87 10.81
CA ALA A 324 16.10 -8.66 9.77
C ALA A 324 17.62 -8.75 9.95
N ASP A 325 18.29 -7.63 10.15
CA ASP A 325 19.75 -7.60 10.33
C ASP A 325 20.20 -8.51 11.48
N LEU A 326 19.56 -8.39 12.65
CA LEU A 326 19.86 -9.24 13.82
C LEU A 326 19.42 -10.69 13.62
N PHE A 327 18.31 -10.92 12.91
CA PHE A 327 17.84 -12.25 12.57
C PHE A 327 18.88 -12.98 11.73
N GLU A 328 19.44 -12.32 10.72
CA GLU A 328 20.44 -12.88 9.81
C GLU A 328 21.78 -13.17 10.51
N ASP A 329 22.16 -12.35 11.49
CA ASP A 329 23.37 -12.58 12.31
C ASP A 329 23.23 -13.75 13.30
N ILE A 330 22.01 -14.05 13.73
CA ILE A 330 21.73 -15.03 14.79
C ILE A 330 21.29 -16.39 14.24
N PHE A 331 20.45 -16.38 13.21
CA PHE A 331 19.87 -17.59 12.63
C PHE A 331 20.45 -17.86 11.25
N GLU A 332 20.61 -19.15 10.92
CA GLU A 332 20.94 -19.61 9.58
C GLU A 332 19.70 -19.72 8.67
N GLY A 333 18.50 -19.59 9.25
CA GLY A 333 17.23 -19.67 8.53
C GLY A 333 17.02 -18.55 7.51
N LYS A 334 15.96 -18.73 6.72
CA LYS A 334 15.55 -17.77 5.68
C LYS A 334 14.58 -16.74 6.26
N PRO A 335 14.62 -15.47 5.81
CA PRO A 335 13.56 -14.53 6.10
C PRO A 335 12.23 -15.03 5.49
N SER A 336 11.13 -14.62 6.11
CA SER A 336 9.76 -14.92 5.66
C SER A 336 9.08 -13.68 5.07
N TRP A 337 9.86 -12.83 4.42
CA TRP A 337 9.41 -11.62 3.74
C TRP A 337 10.36 -11.21 2.62
N VAL A 338 9.87 -10.44 1.65
CA VAL A 338 10.65 -9.90 0.52
C VAL A 338 10.27 -8.44 0.24
N THR A 339 11.19 -7.66 -0.32
CA THR A 339 10.93 -6.28 -0.76
C THR A 339 10.47 -6.29 -2.23
N PRO A 340 9.24 -5.87 -2.55
CA PRO A 340 8.80 -5.72 -3.93
C PRO A 340 9.34 -4.41 -4.55
N ALA A 341 9.77 -4.48 -5.80
CA ALA A 341 10.24 -3.34 -6.59
C ALA A 341 9.73 -3.46 -8.03
N TYR A 342 9.55 -2.33 -8.72
CA TYR A 342 9.10 -2.33 -10.12
C TYR A 342 10.25 -2.75 -11.05
N ASP A 343 10.00 -3.72 -11.95
CA ASP A 343 10.98 -4.13 -12.95
C ASP A 343 10.93 -3.21 -14.17
N GLN A 344 11.80 -2.19 -14.20
CA GLN A 344 11.86 -1.24 -15.31
C GLN A 344 12.30 -1.86 -16.63
N GLU A 345 13.10 -2.93 -16.61
CA GLU A 345 13.61 -3.55 -17.83
C GLU A 345 12.53 -4.38 -18.53
N SER A 346 11.69 -5.07 -17.74
CA SER A 346 10.63 -5.94 -18.26
C SER A 346 9.34 -5.19 -18.61
N ASN A 347 9.02 -4.11 -17.91
CA ASN A 347 7.86 -3.30 -18.22
C ASN A 347 8.26 -2.13 -19.12
N GLY A 348 8.03 -2.27 -20.43
CA GLY A 348 8.20 -1.18 -21.39
C GLY A 348 7.39 0.09 -21.05
N ARG A 349 7.47 1.13 -21.88
CA ARG A 349 6.82 2.43 -21.57
C ARG A 349 5.28 2.34 -21.53
N HIS A 350 4.75 2.50 -20.33
CA HIS A 350 3.38 2.81 -19.89
C HIS A 350 2.24 2.57 -20.89
N HIS A 351 1.56 1.44 -20.72
CA HIS A 351 0.14 1.28 -21.04
C HIS A 351 -0.58 0.85 -19.75
N ARG A 352 -1.90 1.05 -19.64
CA ARG A 352 -2.71 0.42 -18.57
C ARG A 352 -2.67 -1.09 -18.78
N ALA A 353 -1.66 -1.74 -18.21
CA ALA A 353 -1.52 -3.18 -18.23
C ALA A 353 -2.32 -3.77 -17.07
N THR A 354 -2.93 -4.93 -17.29
CA THR A 354 -3.58 -5.73 -16.24
C THR A 354 -2.59 -6.65 -15.51
N THR A 355 -1.34 -6.64 -15.95
CA THR A 355 -0.24 -7.42 -15.40
C THR A 355 1.02 -6.56 -15.44
N THR A 356 1.79 -6.56 -14.36
CA THR A 356 3.05 -5.82 -14.25
C THR A 356 4.13 -6.77 -13.77
N TYR A 357 5.32 -6.69 -14.38
CA TYR A 357 6.49 -7.40 -13.86
C TYR A 357 7.08 -6.66 -12.64
N ALA A 358 7.38 -7.39 -11.59
CA ALA A 358 8.05 -6.85 -10.41
C ALA A 358 9.28 -7.71 -10.09
N LEU A 359 10.19 -7.11 -9.34
CA LEU A 359 11.26 -7.82 -8.66
C LEU A 359 10.84 -8.03 -7.21
N LEU A 360 10.87 -9.27 -6.75
CA LEU A 360 10.84 -9.61 -5.33
C LEU A 360 12.29 -9.79 -4.88
N ILE A 361 12.72 -8.96 -3.95
CA ILE A 361 14.11 -8.86 -3.51
C ILE A 361 14.21 -9.49 -2.12
N ASP A 362 15.00 -10.55 -2.01
CA ASP A 362 15.45 -11.13 -0.75
C ASP A 362 16.83 -10.56 -0.42
N GLU A 363 16.88 -9.65 0.55
CA GLU A 363 18.10 -8.98 0.99
C GLU A 363 19.13 -9.96 1.58
N SER A 364 18.66 -11.06 2.21
CA SER A 364 19.52 -12.08 2.83
C SER A 364 20.25 -12.95 1.80
N GLY A 365 19.70 -13.09 0.59
CA GLY A 365 20.20 -13.97 -0.45
C GLY A 365 19.94 -15.48 -0.21
N ARG A 366 19.19 -15.85 0.82
CA ARG A 366 18.98 -17.25 1.25
C ARG A 366 17.74 -17.92 0.64
N MET A 367 16.83 -17.15 0.03
CA MET A 367 15.59 -17.67 -0.55
C MET A 367 15.80 -18.29 -1.93
N THR A 368 14.91 -19.20 -2.32
CA THR A 368 14.84 -19.86 -3.62
C THR A 368 13.53 -19.53 -4.35
N VAL A 369 13.42 -19.92 -5.62
CA VAL A 369 12.18 -19.77 -6.41
C VAL A 369 10.98 -20.45 -5.74
N ASP A 370 11.17 -21.61 -5.11
CA ASP A 370 10.10 -22.33 -4.40
C ASP A 370 9.63 -21.57 -3.16
N ASP A 371 10.54 -20.91 -2.44
CA ASP A 371 10.16 -20.06 -1.31
C ASP A 371 9.32 -18.86 -1.78
N ILE A 372 9.68 -18.29 -2.94
CA ILE A 372 8.93 -17.16 -3.53
C ILE A 372 7.51 -17.57 -3.93
N ALA A 373 7.32 -18.81 -4.38
CA ALA A 373 6.00 -19.34 -4.73
C ALA A 373 5.05 -19.47 -3.53
N ALA A 374 5.56 -19.44 -2.29
CA ALA A 374 4.74 -19.49 -1.08
C ALA A 374 4.15 -18.13 -0.67
N PHE A 375 4.58 -17.02 -1.28
CA PHE A 375 4.02 -15.70 -0.98
C PHE A 375 2.59 -15.53 -1.52
N PRO A 376 1.73 -14.81 -0.80
CA PRO A 376 0.36 -14.60 -1.21
C PRO A 376 0.29 -13.57 -2.35
N GLY A 377 -0.77 -13.67 -3.16
CA GLY A 377 -1.06 -12.74 -4.25
C GLY A 377 -1.09 -13.41 -5.62
N ALA A 378 -1.48 -12.66 -6.64
CA ALA A 378 -1.57 -13.15 -8.02
C ALA A 378 -0.19 -13.14 -8.70
N ILE A 379 0.75 -13.89 -8.14
CA ILE A 379 2.15 -13.98 -8.56
C ILE A 379 2.32 -15.14 -9.55
N ARG A 380 2.92 -14.88 -10.71
CA ARG A 380 3.21 -15.87 -11.76
C ARG A 380 4.62 -15.66 -12.32
N GLU A 381 5.07 -16.59 -13.17
CA GLU A 381 6.33 -16.48 -13.93
C GLU A 381 7.56 -16.16 -13.05
N ILE A 382 7.69 -16.88 -11.93
CA ILE A 382 8.77 -16.65 -10.98
C ILE A 382 10.09 -17.14 -11.57
N ILE A 383 11.03 -16.21 -11.78
CA ILE A 383 12.36 -16.49 -12.34
C ILE A 383 13.39 -15.78 -11.48
N GLN A 384 14.42 -16.51 -11.03
CA GLN A 384 15.56 -15.88 -10.39
C GLN A 384 16.40 -15.14 -11.44
N VAL A 385 16.72 -13.87 -11.17
CA VAL A 385 17.53 -13.01 -12.05
C VAL A 385 18.85 -12.67 -11.37
N SER A 386 19.89 -12.47 -12.17
CA SER A 386 21.20 -12.10 -11.66
C SER A 386 21.17 -10.71 -11.04
N SER A 387 21.70 -10.56 -9.82
CA SER A 387 21.95 -9.28 -9.19
C SER A 387 23.44 -8.96 -9.13
N ARG A 388 23.79 -7.68 -9.01
CA ARG A 388 25.14 -7.22 -8.69
C ARG A 388 25.47 -7.26 -7.20
N SER A 389 24.47 -7.50 -6.35
CA SER A 389 24.58 -7.63 -4.89
C SER A 389 24.54 -9.09 -4.44
N SER A 390 24.82 -9.34 -3.16
CA SER A 390 24.55 -10.62 -2.49
C SER A 390 23.05 -10.96 -2.40
N ALA A 391 22.17 -9.96 -2.45
CA ALA A 391 20.72 -10.16 -2.43
C ALA A 391 20.19 -10.94 -3.64
N SER A 392 19.29 -11.87 -3.39
CA SER A 392 18.61 -12.68 -4.41
C SER A 392 17.42 -11.91 -4.99
N HIS A 393 17.34 -11.85 -6.32
CA HIS A 393 16.30 -11.12 -7.03
C HIS A 393 15.45 -12.11 -7.83
N PHE A 394 14.13 -11.97 -7.72
CA PHE A 394 13.17 -12.83 -8.40
C PHE A 394 12.22 -11.97 -9.22
N ARG A 395 12.27 -12.10 -10.54
CA ARG A 395 11.28 -11.51 -11.42
C ARG A 395 9.99 -12.30 -11.32
N VAL A 396 8.88 -11.58 -11.19
CA VAL A 396 7.54 -12.15 -11.16
C VAL A 396 6.58 -11.30 -11.98
N ALA A 397 5.58 -11.93 -12.58
CA ALA A 397 4.41 -11.24 -13.12
C ALA A 397 3.35 -11.13 -12.02
N ILE A 398 2.79 -9.93 -11.83
CA ILE A 398 1.72 -9.67 -10.86
C ILE A 398 0.48 -9.27 -11.63
N ASP A 399 -0.60 -10.03 -11.49
CA ASP A 399 -1.88 -9.66 -12.08
C ASP A 399 -2.66 -8.71 -11.17
N HIS A 400 -3.21 -7.66 -11.78
CA HIS A 400 -4.00 -6.64 -11.11
C HIS A 400 -5.12 -6.11 -12.04
N PRO A 401 -6.01 -6.98 -12.57
CA PRO A 401 -7.05 -6.56 -13.52
C PRO A 401 -8.02 -5.53 -12.95
N GLU A 402 -8.21 -5.54 -11.63
CA GLU A 402 -9.12 -4.67 -10.89
C GLU A 402 -8.46 -3.40 -10.33
N SER A 403 -7.12 -3.28 -10.42
CA SER A 403 -6.41 -2.10 -9.93
C SER A 403 -5.60 -1.43 -11.04
N SER A 404 -5.66 -0.10 -11.07
CA SER A 404 -4.78 0.70 -11.92
C SER A 404 -3.31 0.61 -11.50
N ILE A 405 -3.02 0.13 -10.28
CA ILE A 405 -1.67 0.03 -9.77
C ILE A 405 -1.37 -1.36 -9.21
N TRP A 406 -0.29 -1.96 -9.71
CA TRP A 406 0.09 -3.33 -9.39
C TRP A 406 0.38 -3.56 -7.90
N TRP A 407 0.93 -2.56 -7.20
CA TRP A 407 1.28 -2.71 -5.79
C TRP A 407 0.05 -2.87 -4.89
N ASP A 408 -1.13 -2.41 -5.34
CA ASP A 408 -2.38 -2.57 -4.58
C ASP A 408 -2.88 -4.03 -4.61
N ALA A 409 -2.40 -4.84 -5.56
CA ALA A 409 -2.70 -6.28 -5.61
C ALA A 409 -1.87 -7.10 -4.60
N LEU A 410 -0.88 -6.48 -3.96
CA LEU A 410 -0.07 -7.12 -2.92
C LEU A 410 -0.50 -6.63 -1.53
N GLN A 411 -0.63 -7.55 -0.59
CA GLN A 411 -0.85 -7.22 0.82
C GLN A 411 0.48 -6.88 1.49
N LEU A 412 0.90 -5.62 1.36
CA LEU A 412 2.18 -5.15 1.85
C LEU A 412 2.11 -4.66 3.29
N HIS A 413 3.11 -5.03 4.08
CA HIS A 413 3.42 -4.41 5.35
C HIS A 413 4.26 -3.14 5.14
N HIS A 414 3.91 -2.12 5.90
CA HIS A 414 4.60 -0.83 5.92
C HIS A 414 4.87 -0.43 7.37
N SER A 415 6.07 0.07 7.62
CA SER A 415 6.45 0.63 8.90
C SER A 415 7.46 1.77 8.73
N PRO A 416 7.72 2.55 9.80
CA PRO A 416 8.76 3.57 9.79
C PRO A 416 10.17 3.01 9.52
N PHE A 417 10.37 1.71 9.73
CA PHE A 417 11.66 1.04 9.54
C PHE A 417 11.74 0.31 8.20
N LYS A 418 10.60 -0.19 7.67
CA LYS A 418 10.52 -0.90 6.40
C LYS A 418 9.44 -0.31 5.50
N ARG A 419 9.86 0.23 4.36
CA ARG A 419 8.96 0.92 3.42
C ARG A 419 7.93 -0.01 2.79
N HIS A 420 8.35 -1.18 2.33
CA HIS A 420 7.49 -2.18 1.68
C HIS A 420 8.03 -3.57 2.03
N ALA A 421 7.19 -4.44 2.58
CA ALA A 421 7.51 -5.85 2.76
C ALA A 421 6.31 -6.71 2.42
N LEU A 422 6.47 -7.65 1.49
CA LEU A 422 5.52 -8.73 1.27
C LEU A 422 5.90 -9.87 2.22
N MET A 423 4.99 -10.29 3.08
CA MET A 423 5.26 -11.24 4.16
C MET A 423 4.60 -12.60 3.88
N LEU A 424 5.23 -13.69 4.32
CA LEU A 424 4.58 -14.99 4.34
C LEU A 424 3.47 -14.98 5.41
N PRO A 425 2.30 -15.57 5.11
CA PRO A 425 1.19 -15.57 6.05
C PRO A 425 1.56 -16.30 7.36
N LEU A 426 1.08 -15.76 8.47
CA LEU A 426 1.02 -16.46 9.74
C LEU A 426 -0.03 -17.58 9.64
N PHE A 427 0.34 -18.78 10.06
CA PHE A 427 -0.47 -19.99 9.95
C PHE A 427 -1.09 -20.21 8.56
N GLY A 428 -0.30 -19.92 7.52
CA GLY A 428 -0.66 -20.11 6.10
C GLY A 428 -1.71 -19.16 5.53
N THR A 429 -2.40 -18.35 6.35
CA THR A 429 -3.59 -17.60 5.91
C THR A 429 -3.71 -16.17 6.42
N ILE A 430 -2.95 -15.79 7.45
CA ILE A 430 -3.08 -14.50 8.14
C ILE A 430 -1.94 -13.57 7.74
N ASN A 431 -2.26 -12.49 7.02
CA ASN A 431 -1.26 -11.51 6.54
C ASN A 431 -1.15 -10.27 7.44
N GLU A 432 -1.70 -10.35 8.65
CA GLU A 432 -1.81 -9.21 9.55
C GLU A 432 -0.60 -9.13 10.49
N TYR A 433 0.27 -8.13 10.28
CA TYR A 433 1.50 -7.93 11.08
C TYR A 433 1.22 -7.91 12.60
N ARG A 434 0.18 -7.20 13.04
CA ARG A 434 -0.26 -7.17 14.44
C ARG A 434 -0.59 -8.55 15.02
N ALA A 435 -1.09 -9.48 14.21
CA ALA A 435 -1.36 -10.85 14.63
C ALA A 435 -0.06 -11.64 14.83
N THR A 436 0.91 -11.49 13.91
CA THR A 436 2.26 -12.08 14.04
C THR A 436 2.94 -11.58 15.31
N CYS A 437 2.91 -10.26 15.56
CA CYS A 437 3.45 -9.69 16.79
C CYS A 437 2.77 -10.24 18.05
N LEU A 438 1.44 -10.38 18.05
CA LEU A 438 0.73 -10.93 19.21
C LEU A 438 1.15 -12.39 19.49
N VAL A 439 1.28 -13.22 18.45
CA VAL A 439 1.70 -14.63 18.61
C VAL A 439 3.13 -14.72 19.14
N LEU A 440 4.03 -13.88 18.64
CA LEU A 440 5.41 -13.83 19.13
C LEU A 440 5.49 -13.31 20.58
N LEU A 441 4.75 -12.25 20.92
CA LEU A 441 4.63 -11.75 22.29
C LEU A 441 4.00 -12.80 23.22
N TYR A 442 3.01 -13.55 22.76
CA TYR A 442 2.45 -14.67 23.50
C TYR A 442 3.53 -15.71 23.82
N ALA A 443 4.30 -16.14 22.82
CA ALA A 443 5.37 -17.12 22.99
C ALA A 443 6.43 -16.65 24.02
N LEU A 444 6.90 -15.41 23.88
CA LEU A 444 7.82 -14.79 24.83
C LEU A 444 7.21 -14.69 26.24
N SER A 445 5.92 -14.33 26.35
CA SER A 445 5.23 -14.26 27.64
C SER A 445 5.14 -15.63 28.34
N ILE A 446 5.06 -16.72 27.58
CA ILE A 446 5.07 -18.08 28.11
C ILE A 446 6.48 -18.43 28.60
N LEU A 447 7.51 -18.11 27.83
CA LEU A 447 8.91 -18.31 28.24
C LEU A 447 9.24 -17.58 29.54
N VAL A 448 8.91 -16.29 29.62
CA VAL A 448 9.16 -15.45 30.81
C VAL A 448 8.51 -16.04 32.07
N ARG A 449 7.31 -16.64 31.95
CA ARG A 449 6.53 -17.10 33.11
C ARG A 449 6.76 -18.56 33.47
N TYR A 450 6.99 -19.41 32.48
CA TYR A 450 6.95 -20.85 32.64
C TYR A 450 8.28 -21.54 32.29
N ARG A 451 9.25 -20.82 31.71
CA ARG A 451 10.62 -21.31 31.48
C ARG A 451 11.69 -20.37 32.06
N PRO A 452 11.69 -20.13 33.38
CA PRO A 452 12.62 -19.18 34.00
C PRO A 452 14.10 -19.54 33.77
N SER A 453 14.46 -20.82 33.69
CA SER A 453 15.85 -21.25 33.43
C SER A 453 16.32 -20.87 32.03
N LEU A 454 15.53 -21.18 30.99
CA LEU A 454 15.84 -20.80 29.61
C LEU A 454 15.83 -19.27 29.45
N TRP A 455 14.85 -18.61 30.05
CA TRP A 455 14.78 -17.14 30.04
C TRP A 455 16.00 -16.51 30.70
N ARG A 456 16.51 -17.08 31.80
CA ARG A 456 17.73 -16.58 32.46
C ARG A 456 18.97 -16.73 31.57
N GLN A 457 19.07 -17.84 30.81
CA GLN A 457 20.13 -18.04 29.82
C GLN A 457 20.08 -16.98 28.72
N ILE A 458 18.88 -16.58 28.29
CA ILE A 458 18.70 -15.50 27.31
C ILE A 458 19.07 -14.13 27.91
N GLN A 459 18.77 -13.89 29.18
CA GLN A 459 19.02 -12.57 29.76
C GLN A 459 20.50 -12.28 30.02
N GLU A 460 21.22 -13.26 30.56
CA GLU A 460 22.56 -13.07 31.12
C GLU A 460 23.46 -14.33 30.98
N GLY A 461 23.03 -15.34 30.21
CA GLY A 461 23.76 -16.59 30.03
C GLY A 461 24.27 -16.79 28.61
N GLU A 462 24.40 -18.04 28.19
CA GLU A 462 25.00 -18.40 26.89
C GLU A 462 24.11 -18.08 25.68
N LEU A 463 22.84 -17.74 25.92
CA LEU A 463 21.84 -17.43 24.89
C LEU A 463 21.57 -15.92 24.79
N ASP A 464 22.49 -15.08 25.29
CA ASP A 464 22.35 -13.63 25.34
C ASP A 464 22.26 -12.95 23.98
N HIS A 465 22.78 -13.58 22.92
CA HIS A 465 22.61 -13.14 21.55
C HIS A 465 21.12 -13.01 21.14
N PHE A 466 20.20 -13.83 21.68
CA PHE A 466 18.76 -13.65 21.43
C PHE A 466 18.17 -12.44 22.15
N ARG A 467 18.82 -11.91 23.18
CA ARG A 467 18.31 -10.77 23.94
C ARG A 467 18.23 -9.50 23.08
N SER A 468 19.28 -9.22 22.29
CA SER A 468 19.32 -8.03 21.42
C SER A 468 18.23 -8.09 20.36
N LEU A 469 17.98 -9.27 19.80
CA LEU A 469 16.89 -9.54 18.87
C LEU A 469 15.53 -9.27 19.52
N ILE A 470 15.30 -9.83 20.72
CA ILE A 470 14.05 -9.65 21.46
C ILE A 470 13.85 -8.16 21.80
N GLU A 471 14.86 -7.48 22.34
CA GLU A 471 14.75 -6.06 22.71
C GLU A 471 14.46 -5.17 21.49
N THR A 472 15.05 -5.49 20.33
CA THR A 472 14.76 -4.80 19.05
C THR A 472 13.33 -5.07 18.60
N PHE A 473 12.86 -6.33 18.65
CA PHE A 473 11.47 -6.67 18.37
C PHE A 473 10.48 -5.91 19.26
N LEU A 474 10.72 -5.87 20.58
CA LEU A 474 9.85 -5.14 21.52
C LEU A 474 9.82 -3.64 21.21
N SER A 475 10.93 -3.07 20.73
CA SER A 475 11.02 -1.67 20.33
C SER A 475 10.25 -1.40 19.02
N ALA A 476 10.31 -2.33 18.07
CA ALA A 476 9.49 -2.29 16.86
C ALA A 476 7.98 -2.33 17.20
N VAL A 477 7.58 -3.24 18.09
CA VAL A 477 6.21 -3.36 18.60
C VAL A 477 5.70 -2.05 19.20
N GLU A 478 6.50 -1.42 20.07
CA GLU A 478 6.16 -0.14 20.71
C GLU A 478 5.95 0.99 19.71
N ARG A 479 6.70 0.98 18.61
CA ARG A 479 6.63 2.02 17.59
C ARG A 479 5.52 1.79 16.57
N ILE A 480 5.25 0.55 16.20
CA ILE A 480 4.40 0.18 15.06
C ILE A 480 2.97 -0.13 15.48
N LEU A 481 2.79 -0.96 16.51
CA LEU A 481 1.45 -1.45 16.85
C LEU A 481 0.47 -0.32 17.21
N PRO A 482 0.84 0.72 17.97
CA PRO A 482 -0.10 1.81 18.28
C PRO A 482 -0.68 2.47 17.01
N GLU A 483 0.12 2.62 15.97
CA GLU A 483 -0.29 3.24 14.70
C GLU A 483 -1.24 2.32 13.92
N GLN A 484 -0.87 1.04 13.78
CA GLN A 484 -1.72 0.04 13.12
C GLN A 484 -3.06 -0.13 13.84
N PHE A 485 -3.05 -0.21 15.17
CA PHE A 485 -4.30 -0.32 15.94
C PHE A 485 -5.14 0.95 15.86
N LEU A 486 -4.54 2.15 15.85
CA LEU A 486 -5.30 3.38 15.66
C LEU A 486 -6.05 3.37 14.31
N GLU A 487 -5.38 2.97 13.23
CA GLU A 487 -5.99 2.81 11.91
C GLU A 487 -7.15 1.80 11.97
N LYS A 488 -6.91 0.59 12.50
CA LYS A 488 -7.93 -0.46 12.54
C LYS A 488 -9.07 -0.18 13.50
N ILE A 489 -8.86 0.52 14.60
CA ILE A 489 -9.92 0.95 15.53
C ILE A 489 -10.78 2.03 14.89
N THR A 490 -10.16 3.04 14.26
CA THR A 490 -10.90 4.16 13.68
C THR A 490 -11.53 3.85 12.32
N GLY A 491 -11.08 2.80 11.64
CA GLY A 491 -11.50 2.47 10.27
C GLY A 491 -11.01 3.50 9.25
N GLN A 492 -9.91 4.19 9.53
CA GLN A 492 -9.35 5.25 8.68
C GLN A 492 -7.90 4.92 8.34
N SER A 493 -7.50 5.09 7.09
CA SER A 493 -6.08 5.04 6.73
C SER A 493 -5.34 6.19 7.41
N ILE A 494 -4.23 5.87 8.09
CA ILE A 494 -3.42 6.85 8.82
C ILE A 494 -2.03 6.90 8.22
N SER A 495 -1.54 8.10 7.94
CA SER A 495 -0.13 8.30 7.60
C SER A 495 0.51 9.32 8.53
N VAL A 496 1.63 8.95 9.14
CA VAL A 496 2.30 9.74 10.17
C VAL A 496 3.68 10.14 9.66
N HIS A 497 3.94 11.44 9.59
CA HIS A 497 5.19 11.96 9.05
C HIS A 497 5.81 13.00 9.98
N GLN A 498 7.13 13.03 9.98
CA GLN A 498 7.88 14.15 10.54
C GLN A 498 7.89 15.30 9.53
N PRO A 499 7.71 16.56 9.96
CA PRO A 499 7.87 17.72 9.09
C PRO A 499 9.23 17.70 8.35
N GLY A 500 9.20 18.01 7.06
CA GLY A 500 10.42 18.02 6.22
C GLY A 500 10.90 16.65 5.74
N SER A 501 10.22 15.56 6.11
CA SER A 501 10.43 14.27 5.45
C SER A 501 9.99 14.36 3.99
N PHE A 502 10.79 13.85 3.06
CA PHE A 502 10.45 13.73 1.62
C PHE A 502 9.17 12.91 1.37
N PHE A 503 8.67 12.22 2.40
CA PHE A 503 7.47 11.40 2.35
C PHE A 503 6.24 12.05 3.02
N SER A 504 6.28 13.36 3.30
CA SER A 504 5.13 14.14 3.82
C SER A 504 4.07 14.46 2.77
#